data_AF-A0AAP8LAC9-F1
#
_entry.id   AF-A0AAP8LAC9-F1
#
_cell.length_a   1.000
_cell.length_b   1.000
_cell.length_c   1.000
_cell.angle_alpha   90.00
_cell.angle_beta   90.00
_cell.angle_gamma   90.00
#
_symmetry.space_group_name_H-M   'P 1'
#
loop_
_entity.id
_entity.type
_entity.pdbx_description
1 polymer ?
#
loop_
_entity_poly.entity_id
_entity_poly.type
_entity_poly.pdbx_seq_one_letter_code
_entity_poly.pdbx_strand_id
1 'polypeptide(L)'
;YVLKVGEPIGIFKLPATEKVTDKNSQYYGYKVVDNNGFLKSSSTEYDYLGSSQPDFVMGFTTHLKWKNLTLAATGDWHKGGLMYSETSYITHFNGNSTETVFNERDAFIYPHSVKVVGGQ
;
A
#
# COMPACT_ATOMS: atom_id res chain seq x y z
N TYR A 1 -7.91 3.66 11.48
CA TYR A 1 -7.74 5.12 11.34
C TYR A 1 -7.24 5.72 12.63
N VAL A 2 -6.30 6.65 12.55
CA VAL A 2 -5.86 7.47 13.69
C VAL A 2 -5.93 8.93 13.27
N LEU A 3 -6.28 9.79 14.22
CA LEU A 3 -6.16 11.24 14.08
C LEU A 3 -4.87 11.66 14.77
N LYS A 4 -3.97 12.33 14.03
CA LYS A 4 -2.71 12.85 14.56
C LYS A 4 -2.66 14.35 14.32
N VAL A 5 -2.25 15.09 15.35
CA VAL A 5 -2.20 16.55 15.30
C VAL A 5 -1.20 16.98 14.21
N GLY A 6 -1.66 17.83 13.29
CA GLY A 6 -0.86 18.31 12.16
C GLY A 6 -0.92 17.44 10.90
N GLU A 7 -1.62 16.31 10.95
CA GLU A 7 -1.81 15.42 9.79
C GLU A 7 -3.27 15.43 9.29
N PRO A 8 -3.51 15.07 8.01
CA PRO A 8 -4.86 15.03 7.45
C PRO A 8 -5.75 14.00 8.16
N ILE A 9 -7.07 14.17 8.05
CA ILE A 9 -8.02 13.30 8.73
C ILE A 9 -8.00 11.90 8.09
N GLY A 10 -8.10 10.87 8.93
CA GLY A 10 -8.24 9.50 8.47
C GLY A 10 -6.93 8.89 7.97
N ILE A 11 -5.86 8.98 8.77
CA ILE A 11 -4.59 8.32 8.44
C ILE A 11 -4.71 6.81 8.62
N PHE A 12 -4.23 6.07 7.62
CA PHE A 12 -4.05 4.63 7.67
C PHE A 12 -2.75 4.29 8.37
N LYS A 13 -2.85 3.42 9.39
CA LYS A 13 -1.72 2.83 10.09
C LYS A 13 -1.72 1.33 9.86
N LEU A 14 -0.57 0.76 9.53
CA LEU A 14 -0.37 -0.69 9.51
C LEU A 14 0.85 -1.04 10.38
N PRO A 15 0.91 -2.25 10.96
CA PRO A 15 2.12 -2.69 11.63
C PRO A 15 3.28 -2.68 10.63
N ALA A 16 4.39 -2.04 11.00
CA ALA A 16 5.57 -1.97 10.15
C ALA A 16 6.21 -3.36 10.02
N THR A 17 6.98 -3.61 8.96
CA THR A 17 7.82 -4.83 8.91
C THR A 17 9.03 -4.66 9.83
N GLU A 18 9.35 -5.68 10.62
CA GLU A 18 10.53 -5.69 11.47
C GLU A 18 11.80 -5.60 10.60
N LYS A 19 12.69 -4.66 10.94
CA LYS A 19 13.97 -4.44 10.26
C LYS A 19 15.10 -4.61 11.25
N VAL A 20 16.27 -4.97 10.76
CA VAL A 20 17.50 -4.97 11.58
C VAL A 20 17.83 -3.54 11.98
N THR A 21 17.73 -3.25 13.28
CA THR A 21 17.99 -1.92 13.87
C THR A 21 19.42 -1.74 14.36
N ASP A 22 20.25 -2.78 14.31
CA ASP A 22 21.67 -2.70 14.70
C ASP A 22 22.51 -2.00 13.62
N LYS A 23 22.97 -0.78 13.93
CA LYS A 23 23.76 0.09 13.04
C LYS A 23 25.16 -0.46 12.73
N ASN A 24 25.66 -1.40 13.53
CA ASN A 24 26.99 -1.99 13.34
C ASN A 24 26.95 -3.28 12.50
N SER A 25 25.75 -3.79 12.20
CA SER A 25 25.59 -4.97 11.37
C SER A 25 25.62 -4.62 9.89
N GLN A 26 26.30 -5.44 9.08
CA GLN A 26 26.27 -5.34 7.62
C GLN A 26 24.86 -5.46 7.00
N TYR A 27 23.89 -5.92 7.80
CA TYR A 27 22.50 -6.12 7.41
C TYR A 27 21.55 -5.04 7.94
N TYR A 28 22.07 -3.90 8.42
CA TYR A 28 21.26 -2.78 8.90
C TYR A 28 20.20 -2.36 7.86
N GLY A 29 18.93 -2.29 8.28
CA GLY A 29 17.80 -1.94 7.41
C GLY A 29 17.23 -3.08 6.57
N TYR A 30 17.80 -4.28 6.61
CA TYR A 30 17.23 -5.46 5.96
C TYR A 30 15.97 -5.91 6.70
N LYS A 31 15.01 -6.48 5.97
CA LYS A 31 13.74 -6.96 6.54
C LYS A 31 13.96 -8.30 7.22
N VAL A 32 13.42 -8.47 8.42
CA VAL A 32 13.52 -9.73 9.16
C VAL A 32 12.44 -10.69 8.68
N VAL A 33 12.84 -11.91 8.35
CA VAL A 33 11.94 -13.02 8.01
C VAL A 33 11.83 -14.03 9.15
N ASP A 34 10.67 -14.65 9.26
CA ASP A 34 10.38 -15.74 10.19
C ASP A 34 11.01 -17.07 9.73
N ASN A 35 10.76 -18.14 10.50
CA ASN A 35 11.29 -19.46 10.18
C ASN A 35 10.75 -20.05 8.89
N ASN A 36 9.58 -19.60 8.45
CA ASN A 36 8.88 -20.05 7.24
C ASN A 36 9.21 -19.16 6.03
N GLY A 37 10.06 -18.14 6.20
CA GLY A 37 10.46 -17.21 5.15
C GLY A 37 9.51 -16.05 4.95
N PHE A 38 8.47 -15.87 5.77
CA PHE A 38 7.56 -14.72 5.71
C PHE A 38 8.13 -13.52 6.44
N LEU A 39 7.78 -12.32 5.98
CA LEU A 39 8.16 -11.07 6.65
C LEU A 39 7.51 -10.99 8.04
N LYS A 40 8.32 -10.68 9.06
CA LYS A 40 7.83 -10.53 10.42
C LYS A 40 7.24 -9.13 10.64
N SER A 41 6.01 -9.06 11.13
CA SER A 41 5.38 -7.80 11.52
C SER A 41 5.94 -7.32 12.86
N SER A 42 6.30 -6.04 12.93
CA SER A 42 6.70 -5.37 14.16
C SER A 42 5.49 -5.22 15.08
N SER A 43 5.69 -5.51 16.37
CA SER A 43 4.67 -5.34 17.41
C SER A 43 4.64 -3.94 18.02
N THR A 44 5.71 -3.16 17.81
CA THR A 44 5.93 -1.86 18.46
C THR A 44 5.89 -0.69 17.47
N GLU A 45 6.26 -0.91 16.22
CA GLU A 45 6.31 0.12 15.19
C GLU A 45 5.14 0.01 14.21
N TYR A 46 4.58 1.15 13.84
CA TYR A 46 3.51 1.26 12.85
C TYR A 46 3.95 2.21 11.73
N ASP A 47 3.71 1.79 10.49
CA ASP A 47 3.88 2.62 9.31
C ASP A 47 2.61 3.41 9.04
N TYR A 48 2.77 4.72 8.85
CA TYR A 48 1.70 5.64 8.45
C TYR A 48 1.70 5.74 6.93
N LEU A 49 0.70 5.16 6.27
CA LEU A 49 0.68 5.00 4.82
C LEU A 49 0.18 6.23 4.07
N GLY A 50 -0.63 7.06 4.73
CA GLY A 50 -1.28 8.21 4.12
C GLY A 50 -2.71 8.40 4.62
N SER A 51 -3.40 9.41 4.10
CA SER A 51 -4.78 9.73 4.49
C SER A 51 -5.80 9.26 3.45
N SER A 52 -7.08 9.27 3.85
CA SER A 52 -8.19 9.02 2.91
C SER A 52 -8.55 10.23 2.04
N GLN A 53 -7.99 11.41 2.29
CA GLN A 53 -8.35 12.62 1.55
C GLN A 53 -7.68 12.67 0.17
N PRO A 54 -8.42 13.05 -0.89
CA PRO A 54 -7.83 13.29 -2.20
C PRO A 54 -6.93 14.53 -2.16
N ASP A 55 -5.86 14.51 -2.97
CA ASP A 55 -4.97 15.65 -3.18
C ASP A 55 -5.67 16.74 -3.99
N PHE A 56 -6.50 16.34 -4.96
CA PHE A 56 -7.38 17.25 -5.70
C PHE A 56 -8.63 16.54 -6.24
N VAL A 57 -9.64 17.37 -6.52
CA VAL A 57 -10.88 17.00 -7.21
C VAL A 57 -11.12 18.02 -8.31
N MET A 58 -11.31 17.55 -9.55
CA MET A 58 -11.57 18.37 -10.73
C MET A 58 -12.75 17.81 -11.52
N GLY A 59 -13.55 18.69 -12.10
CA GLY A 59 -14.64 18.32 -13.01
C GLY A 59 -14.50 19.05 -14.34
N PHE A 60 -14.67 18.32 -15.44
CA PHE A 60 -14.58 18.82 -16.81
C PHE A 60 -15.94 18.67 -17.48
N THR A 61 -16.56 19.79 -17.86
CA THR A 61 -17.86 19.77 -18.55
C THR A 61 -17.72 20.44 -19.91
N THR A 62 -18.20 19.76 -20.95
CA THR A 62 -18.21 20.25 -22.33
C THR A 62 -19.63 20.21 -22.88
N HIS A 63 -20.07 21.33 -23.46
CA HIS A 63 -21.33 21.43 -24.18
C HIS A 63 -21.06 21.90 -25.61
N LEU A 64 -21.28 21.03 -26.58
CA LEU A 64 -21.18 21.36 -28.00
C LEU A 64 -22.59 21.38 -28.60
N LYS A 65 -22.97 22.48 -29.22
CA LYS A 65 -24.24 22.62 -29.92
C LYS A 65 -23.98 22.79 -31.41
N TRP A 66 -24.57 21.93 -32.23
CA TRP A 66 -24.55 22.07 -33.68
C TRP A 66 -25.96 21.90 -34.25
N LYS A 67 -26.50 22.98 -34.82
CA LYS A 67 -27.91 23.08 -35.26
C LYS A 67 -28.88 22.67 -34.14
N ASN A 68 -29.60 21.56 -34.34
CA ASN A 68 -30.56 21.00 -33.40
C ASN A 68 -29.99 19.84 -32.58
N LEU A 69 -28.70 19.53 -32.73
CA LEU A 69 -28.01 18.51 -31.94
C LEU A 69 -27.21 19.18 -30.83
N THR A 70 -27.36 18.69 -29.60
CA THR A 70 -26.55 19.10 -28.45
C THR A 70 -25.82 17.86 -27.92
N LEU A 71 -24.50 17.93 -27.89
CA LEU A 71 -23.65 16.95 -27.21
C LEU A 71 -23.18 17.57 -25.89
N ALA A 72 -23.41 16.86 -24.79
CA ALA A 72 -22.90 17.22 -23.48
C ALA A 72 -22.04 16.06 -22.98
N ALA A 73 -20.87 16.37 -22.42
CA ALA A 73 -19.99 15.41 -21.78
C ALA A 73 -19.47 15.99 -20.47
N THR A 74 -19.47 15.17 -19.42
CA THR A 74 -18.91 15.52 -18.11
C THR A 74 -17.94 14.44 -17.68
N GLY A 75 -16.77 14.82 -17.18
CA GLY A 75 -15.79 13.92 -16.61
C GLY A 75 -15.33 14.43 -15.25
N ASP A 76 -15.29 13.55 -14.26
CA ASP A 76 -14.81 13.85 -12.92
C ASP A 76 -13.45 13.17 -12.69
N TRP A 77 -12.51 13.91 -12.11
CA TRP A 77 -11.17 13.44 -11.80
C TRP A 77 -10.84 13.71 -10.34
N HIS A 78 -10.78 12.62 -9.56
CA HIS A 78 -10.29 12.65 -8.19
C HIS A 78 -8.92 11.96 -8.17
N LYS A 79 -7.90 12.62 -7.60
CA LYS A 79 -6.56 12.05 -7.47
C LYS A 79 -6.07 12.19 -6.03
N GLY A 80 -5.39 11.16 -5.57
CA GLY A 80 -4.81 11.09 -4.22
C GLY A 80 -5.73 10.40 -3.23
N GLY A 81 -5.25 10.31 -2.00
CA GLY A 81 -5.88 9.55 -0.94
C GLY A 81 -5.68 8.04 -1.08
N LEU A 82 -5.88 7.34 0.04
CA LEU A 82 -5.86 5.90 0.14
C LEU A 82 -7.21 5.38 0.61
N MET A 83 -7.52 4.13 0.27
CA MET A 83 -8.70 3.44 0.79
C MET A 83 -8.35 2.00 1.14
N TYR A 84 -9.00 1.47 2.18
CA TYR A 84 -8.98 0.04 2.43
C TYR A 84 -9.95 -0.67 1.48
N SER A 85 -9.47 -1.69 0.76
CA SER A 85 -10.29 -2.48 -0.16
C SER A 85 -10.31 -3.95 0.25
N GLU A 86 -11.44 -4.40 0.81
CA GLU A 86 -11.67 -5.80 1.13
C GLU A 86 -11.65 -6.68 -0.13
N THR A 87 -12.11 -6.16 -1.26
CA THR A 87 -12.06 -6.86 -2.55
C THR A 87 -10.63 -7.18 -2.98
N SER A 88 -9.72 -6.21 -2.82
CA SER A 88 -8.29 -6.45 -3.09
C SER A 88 -7.72 -7.50 -2.13
N TYR A 89 -8.05 -7.42 -0.84
CA TYR A 89 -7.62 -8.39 0.17
C TYR A 89 -8.08 -9.82 -0.17
N ILE A 90 -9.38 -10.03 -0.41
CA ILE A 90 -9.92 -11.38 -0.63
C ILE A 90 -9.44 -11.99 -1.96
N THR A 91 -9.24 -11.17 -3.00
CA THR A 91 -8.71 -11.64 -4.28
C THR A 91 -7.24 -12.03 -4.19
N HIS A 92 -6.44 -11.31 -3.39
CA HIS A 92 -5.07 -11.72 -3.06
C HIS A 92 -5.05 -13.00 -2.22
N PHE A 93 -5.87 -13.08 -1.17
CA PHE A 93 -5.93 -14.24 -0.28
C PHE A 93 -6.31 -15.52 -1.04
N ASN A 94 -7.29 -15.44 -1.94
CA ASN A 94 -7.73 -16.57 -2.74
C ASN A 94 -6.77 -16.93 -3.90
N GLY A 95 -5.74 -16.12 -4.18
CA GLY A 95 -4.84 -16.34 -5.32
C GLY A 95 -5.45 -16.01 -6.69
N ASN A 96 -6.47 -15.15 -6.73
CA ASN A 96 -7.20 -14.75 -7.94
C ASN A 96 -6.70 -13.43 -8.53
N SER A 97 -5.94 -12.65 -7.77
CA SER A 97 -5.39 -11.38 -8.26
C SER A 97 -4.15 -11.60 -9.13
N THR A 98 -3.92 -10.73 -10.10
CA THR A 98 -2.74 -10.80 -11.00
C THR A 98 -1.42 -10.71 -10.25
N GLU A 99 -1.40 -10.06 -9.10
CA GLU A 99 -0.21 -9.93 -8.26
C GLU A 99 0.24 -11.29 -7.68
N THR A 100 -0.70 -12.23 -7.51
CA THR A 100 -0.40 -13.57 -6.95
C THR A 100 0.33 -14.49 -7.95
N VAL A 101 0.47 -14.08 -9.22
CA VAL A 101 1.30 -14.79 -10.20
C VAL A 101 2.77 -14.36 -10.16
N PHE A 102 3.15 -13.52 -9.20
CA PHE A 102 4.53 -13.10 -9.00
C PHE A 102 5.49 -14.29 -8.96
N ASN A 103 6.64 -14.14 -9.63
CA ASN A 103 7.67 -15.17 -9.78
C ASN A 103 7.13 -16.50 -10.33
N GLU A 104 6.07 -16.47 -11.16
CA GLU A 104 5.40 -17.67 -11.70
C GLU A 104 4.92 -18.66 -10.60
N ARG A 105 4.81 -18.19 -9.35
CA ARG A 105 4.58 -18.99 -8.14
C ARG A 105 5.73 -19.95 -7.79
N ASP A 106 6.91 -19.76 -8.37
CA ASP A 106 8.12 -20.44 -7.95
C ASP A 106 8.60 -19.91 -6.60
N ALA A 107 9.37 -20.74 -5.90
CA ALA A 107 9.99 -20.37 -4.63
C ALA A 107 10.90 -19.15 -4.80
N PHE A 108 10.71 -18.15 -3.94
CA PHE A 108 11.54 -16.94 -3.93
C PHE A 108 11.99 -16.61 -2.51
N ILE A 109 13.06 -15.83 -2.42
CA ILE A 109 13.54 -15.22 -1.18
C ILE A 109 13.25 -13.73 -1.28
N TYR A 110 12.74 -13.13 -0.19
CA TYR A 110 12.52 -11.70 -0.15
C TYR A 110 13.85 -10.95 -0.39
N PRO A 111 13.90 -10.02 -1.36
CA PRO A 111 15.09 -9.20 -1.57
C PRO A 111 15.46 -8.43 -0.30
N HIS A 112 16.75 -8.36 0.01
CA HIS A 112 17.28 -7.71 1.22
C HIS A 112 16.60 -8.19 2.51
N SER A 113 16.43 -9.51 2.65
CA SER A 113 15.90 -10.13 3.86
C SER A 113 16.97 -10.86 4.67
N VAL A 114 16.78 -10.93 5.98
CA VAL A 114 17.63 -11.71 6.89
C VAL A 114 16.78 -12.53 7.85
N LYS A 115 17.33 -13.69 8.24
CA LYS A 115 16.74 -14.56 9.26
C LYS A 115 17.60 -14.48 10.52
N VAL A 116 16.99 -14.11 11.64
CA VAL A 116 17.65 -14.14 12.96
C VAL A 116 17.77 -15.59 13.40
N VAL A 117 18.99 -16.08 13.61
CA VAL A 117 19.26 -17.45 14.04
C VAL A 117 20.01 -17.41 15.36
N GLY A 118 19.40 -17.92 16.43
CA GLY A 118 20.05 -17.98 17.75
C GLY A 118 20.03 -16.68 18.57
N GLY A 119 19.19 -15.70 18.20
CA GLY A 119 18.99 -14.48 18.99
C GLY A 119 19.99 -13.34 18.71
N GLN A 120 20.73 -13.42 17.59
CA GLN A 120 21.57 -12.35 17.05
C GLN A 120 21.23 -12.12 15.57
#